data_AF-A0A914XL06-F1
#
_entry.id   AF-A0A914XL06-F1
#
_cell.length_a   1.000
_cell.length_b   1.000
_cell.length_c   1.000
_cell.angle_alpha   90.00
_cell.angle_beta   90.00
_cell.angle_gamma   90.00
#
_symmetry.space_group_name_H-M   'P 1'
#
loop_
_entity.id
_entity.type
_entity.pdbx_description
1 polymer ?
#
loop_
_entity_poly.entity_id
_entity_poly.type
_entity_poly.pdbx_seq_one_letter_code
_entity_poly.pdbx_strand_id
1 'polypeptide(L)'
;MDDSQNICLGTDCNNRLSMIEEMRWLAYCQQMKYNARGVCGFSASKLLKIATKNGARALGLGSKCGELAAGQWCDFVSIDLRASELSGLDKSTLLDGLVFGSGNSSIAGTCVGAQIVFSKQPSLPTEIRSVEAAATAVSMSESSSIEELLIAMMSIDSTTGQEGKVGKALEKYLTKRGWYVLLQPIEKQLQRMNLLATRKRYVSPGPKLLFNSHLDTVPPYIPPSRSQGVIKGRGSCDAKGQIAAMIYAAEQLIKEHPEIADDIGMLFVVGEETDHVGMKEANKLDLKPDYLLVGEPTELSFGRMQKGALKIDLISRGKAAHSGYPHMGKSAIDPLLDVLNDLRDEEWPSDPELGETTMNIGLISGGQALNALPESASASIFFRLVTSPDDILKRVAKIANGRANIGAKIGRNEPVGLTTPPAPYPSQVVAFNTDIPYFTHSSSAKGVFLFGAGSITDAHSEWEFVKESDLHSAVEVYVDMAKRLLLSETK
;
A
#
# COMPACT_ATOMS: atom_id res chain seq x y z
N MET A 1 -39.92 30.75 -23.22
CA MET A 1 -39.21 31.19 -22.01
C MET A 1 -37.74 31.34 -22.37
N ASP A 2 -37.19 32.52 -22.15
CA ASP A 2 -35.74 32.79 -22.25
C ASP A 2 -34.97 31.91 -21.24
N ASP A 3 -33.77 31.47 -21.59
CA ASP A 3 -32.87 30.71 -20.70
C ASP A 3 -32.38 31.56 -19.51
N SER A 4 -32.71 32.85 -19.47
CA SER A 4 -32.51 33.76 -18.33
C SER A 4 -33.46 33.52 -17.14
N GLN A 5 -34.50 32.69 -17.28
CA GLN A 5 -35.43 32.42 -16.17
C GLN A 5 -34.82 31.45 -15.13
N ASN A 6 -34.69 31.92 -13.90
CA ASN A 6 -34.10 31.19 -12.77
C ASN A 6 -35.08 30.17 -12.16
N ILE A 7 -35.55 29.21 -12.94
CA ILE A 7 -36.35 28.08 -12.45
C ILE A 7 -35.40 27.06 -11.81
N CYS A 8 -35.72 26.61 -10.59
CA CYS A 8 -35.04 25.51 -9.90
C CYS A 8 -36.06 24.53 -9.32
N LEU A 9 -35.61 23.30 -9.07
CA LEU A 9 -36.34 22.24 -8.37
C LEU A 9 -35.52 21.78 -7.16
N GLY A 10 -36.17 21.16 -6.17
CA GLY A 10 -35.49 20.49 -5.06
C GLY A 10 -35.02 21.31 -3.83
N THR A 11 -35.34 22.60 -3.67
CA THR A 11 -34.90 23.34 -2.46
C THR A 11 -35.70 23.01 -1.20
N ASP A 12 -37.02 22.77 -1.33
CA ASP A 12 -37.92 22.47 -0.20
C ASP A 12 -38.72 21.14 -0.33
N CYS A 13 -38.76 20.55 -1.53
CA CYS A 13 -39.57 19.35 -1.84
C CYS A 13 -38.82 18.01 -1.80
N ASN A 14 -37.50 18.03 -1.62
CA ASN A 14 -36.59 16.87 -1.72
C ASN A 14 -36.87 15.75 -0.69
N ASN A 15 -37.74 15.98 0.30
CA ASN A 15 -38.08 14.98 1.31
C ASN A 15 -39.25 14.05 0.89
N ARG A 16 -39.91 14.25 -0.26
CA ARG A 16 -41.09 13.43 -0.64
C ARG A 16 -41.17 12.96 -2.10
N LEU A 17 -40.57 13.67 -3.05
CA LEU A 17 -40.65 13.33 -4.48
C LEU A 17 -39.25 13.12 -5.07
N SER A 18 -39.12 12.21 -6.02
CA SER A 18 -37.84 12.03 -6.71
C SER A 18 -37.56 13.18 -7.68
N MET A 19 -36.28 13.52 -7.86
CA MET A 19 -35.85 14.54 -8.80
C MET A 19 -36.39 14.30 -10.23
N ILE A 20 -36.48 13.04 -10.66
CA ILE A 20 -37.00 12.66 -11.98
C ILE A 20 -38.50 12.96 -12.08
N GLU A 21 -39.26 12.69 -11.02
CA GLU A 21 -40.69 13.00 -10.98
C GLU A 21 -40.96 14.50 -10.98
N GLU A 22 -40.21 15.28 -10.21
CA GLU A 22 -40.35 16.76 -10.20
C GLU A 22 -40.11 17.37 -11.57
N MET A 23 -39.10 16.90 -12.30
CA MET A 23 -38.80 17.34 -13.68
C MET A 23 -39.99 17.06 -14.61
N ARG A 24 -40.61 15.87 -14.53
CA ARG A 24 -41.76 15.51 -15.37
C ARG A 24 -43.00 16.32 -15.02
N TRP A 25 -43.27 16.52 -13.74
CA TRP A 25 -44.42 17.30 -13.27
C TRP A 25 -44.36 18.73 -13.79
N LEU A 26 -43.18 19.36 -13.74
CA LEU A 26 -42.99 20.70 -14.30
C LEU A 26 -43.36 20.75 -15.79
N ALA A 27 -42.95 19.75 -16.57
CA ALA A 27 -43.28 19.66 -17.99
C ALA A 27 -44.79 19.38 -18.21
N TYR A 28 -45.37 18.39 -17.52
CA TYR A 28 -46.75 17.95 -17.72
C TYR A 28 -47.78 18.98 -17.26
N CYS A 29 -47.56 19.68 -16.15
CA CYS A 29 -48.45 20.75 -15.71
C CYS A 29 -48.61 21.85 -16.77
N GLN A 30 -47.54 22.18 -17.50
CA GLN A 30 -47.62 23.14 -18.60
C GLN A 30 -48.38 22.56 -19.79
N GLN A 31 -48.13 21.30 -20.14
CA GLN A 31 -48.87 20.65 -21.24
C GLN A 31 -50.37 20.62 -20.98
N MET A 32 -50.78 20.26 -19.76
CA MET A 32 -52.20 20.25 -19.36
C MET A 32 -52.83 21.64 -19.41
N LYS A 33 -52.12 22.67 -18.92
CA LYS A 33 -52.63 24.05 -18.88
C LYS A 33 -52.87 24.63 -20.28
N TYR A 34 -52.00 24.33 -21.24
CA TYR A 34 -52.05 24.91 -22.59
C TYR A 34 -52.55 23.94 -23.66
N ASN A 35 -52.93 22.72 -23.27
CA ASN A 35 -53.36 21.64 -24.15
C ASN A 35 -52.42 21.42 -25.37
N ALA A 36 -51.10 21.48 -25.14
CA ALA A 36 -50.07 21.41 -26.17
C ALA A 36 -48.81 20.69 -25.65
N ARG A 37 -48.01 20.09 -26.54
CA ARG A 37 -46.69 19.49 -26.19
C ARG A 37 -45.57 20.51 -26.38
N GLY A 38 -44.44 20.32 -25.69
CA GLY A 38 -43.25 21.17 -25.85
C GLY A 38 -43.42 22.62 -25.35
N VAL A 39 -44.46 22.88 -24.56
CA VAL A 39 -44.75 24.19 -23.98
C VAL A 39 -43.55 24.68 -23.16
N CYS A 40 -43.17 25.94 -23.35
CA CYS A 40 -42.01 26.56 -22.71
C CYS A 40 -40.63 25.96 -23.06
N GLY A 41 -40.56 25.01 -23.99
CA GLY A 41 -39.30 24.42 -24.47
C GLY A 41 -38.58 23.54 -23.44
N PHE A 42 -39.33 22.87 -22.56
CA PHE A 42 -38.77 21.93 -21.57
C PHE A 42 -38.27 20.63 -22.21
N SER A 43 -37.07 20.68 -22.80
CA SER A 43 -36.32 19.47 -23.17
C SER A 43 -35.76 18.77 -21.94
N ALA A 44 -35.41 17.48 -22.06
CA ALA A 44 -34.79 16.73 -20.96
C ALA A 44 -33.50 17.40 -20.45
N SER A 45 -32.67 17.94 -21.35
CA SER A 45 -31.46 18.70 -20.98
C SER A 45 -31.78 19.96 -20.16
N LYS A 46 -32.82 20.71 -20.56
CA LYS A 46 -33.24 21.92 -19.83
C LYS A 46 -33.77 21.57 -18.44
N LEU A 47 -34.58 20.51 -18.33
CA LEU A 47 -35.10 20.03 -17.05
C LEU A 47 -33.98 19.54 -16.12
N LEU A 48 -33.00 18.79 -16.66
CA LEU A 48 -31.85 18.33 -15.87
C LEU A 48 -31.03 19.51 -15.34
N LYS A 49 -30.81 20.55 -16.16
CA LYS A 49 -30.12 21.77 -15.72
C LYS A 49 -30.89 22.52 -14.62
N ILE A 50 -32.23 22.57 -14.74
CA ILE A 50 -33.13 23.15 -13.72
C ILE A 50 -33.01 22.40 -12.38
N ALA A 51 -32.96 21.06 -12.44
CA ALA A 51 -32.87 20.23 -11.24
C ALA A 51 -31.47 20.18 -10.59
N THR A 52 -30.41 20.42 -11.37
CA THR A 52 -29.01 20.31 -10.90
C THR A 52 -28.36 21.68 -10.68
N LYS A 53 -27.79 22.28 -11.73
CA LYS A 53 -27.03 23.54 -11.65
C LYS A 53 -27.87 24.69 -11.11
N ASN A 54 -29.14 24.79 -11.51
CA ASN A 54 -30.01 25.85 -11.00
C ASN A 54 -30.43 25.61 -9.54
N GLY A 55 -30.66 24.35 -9.14
CA GLY A 55 -30.90 23.97 -7.75
C GLY A 55 -29.72 24.32 -6.85
N ALA A 56 -28.51 23.93 -7.24
CA ALA A 56 -27.28 24.29 -6.51
C ALA A 56 -27.10 25.80 -6.38
N ARG A 57 -27.37 26.57 -7.45
CA ARG A 57 -27.35 28.03 -7.40
C ARG A 57 -28.38 28.62 -6.43
N ALA A 58 -29.60 28.07 -6.39
CA ALA A 58 -30.64 28.52 -5.46
C ALA A 58 -30.26 28.30 -4.00
N LEU A 59 -29.45 27.28 -3.72
CA LEU A 59 -28.88 26.99 -2.39
C LEU A 59 -27.61 27.81 -2.08
N GLY A 60 -27.22 28.76 -2.94
CA GLY A 60 -25.98 29.54 -2.77
C GLY A 60 -24.69 28.77 -3.06
N LEU A 61 -24.78 27.56 -3.65
CA LEU A 61 -23.65 26.69 -3.98
C LEU A 61 -23.16 26.84 -5.44
N GLY A 62 -23.71 27.80 -6.18
CA GLY A 62 -23.45 27.94 -7.62
C GLY A 62 -21.97 28.13 -8.00
N SER A 63 -21.14 28.69 -7.11
CA SER A 63 -19.69 28.85 -7.33
C SER A 63 -18.86 27.64 -6.89
N LYS A 64 -19.49 26.63 -6.29
CA LYS A 64 -18.85 25.42 -5.73
C LYS A 64 -19.30 24.14 -6.43
N CYS A 65 -20.20 24.23 -7.41
CA CYS A 65 -20.84 23.07 -8.05
C CYS A 65 -20.84 23.25 -9.58
N GLY A 66 -20.87 22.13 -10.31
CA GLY A 66 -21.06 22.11 -11.76
C GLY A 66 -19.81 21.82 -12.60
N GLU A 67 -18.72 21.47 -11.93
CA GLU A 67 -17.49 20.92 -12.50
C GLU A 67 -17.24 19.51 -11.94
N LEU A 68 -16.69 18.63 -12.76
CA LEU A 68 -16.17 17.33 -12.34
C LEU A 68 -14.66 17.40 -12.48
N ALA A 69 -13.96 17.46 -11.35
CA ALA A 69 -12.51 17.61 -11.30
C ALA A 69 -11.90 16.71 -10.21
N ALA A 70 -10.68 16.24 -10.43
CA ALA A 70 -9.95 15.45 -9.44
C ALA A 70 -9.74 16.27 -8.14
N GLY A 71 -9.94 15.63 -6.99
CA GLY A 71 -9.82 16.26 -5.67
C GLY A 71 -11.07 17.03 -5.22
N GLN A 72 -12.13 17.11 -6.04
CA GLN A 72 -13.42 17.68 -5.61
C GLN A 72 -14.40 16.59 -5.13
N TRP A 73 -15.28 16.99 -4.21
CA TRP A 73 -16.37 16.13 -3.74
C TRP A 73 -17.41 15.93 -4.85
N CYS A 74 -17.89 14.70 -5.01
CA CYS A 74 -18.88 14.35 -6.02
C CYS A 74 -20.03 13.57 -5.39
N ASP A 75 -21.23 14.11 -5.52
CA ASP A 75 -22.48 13.40 -5.25
C ASP A 75 -23.02 12.86 -6.57
N PHE A 76 -23.43 11.60 -6.60
CA PHE A 76 -23.93 10.99 -7.83
C PHE A 76 -25.07 10.00 -7.58
N VAL A 77 -25.93 9.88 -8.59
CA VAL A 77 -26.96 8.85 -8.69
C VAL A 77 -26.60 7.97 -9.88
N SER A 78 -26.48 6.65 -9.66
CA SER A 78 -26.29 5.68 -10.73
C SER A 78 -27.64 5.13 -11.19
N ILE A 79 -27.77 4.89 -12.49
CA ILE A 79 -29.02 4.46 -13.14
C ILE A 79 -28.75 3.16 -13.88
N ASP A 80 -29.60 2.15 -13.68
CA ASP A 80 -29.52 0.89 -14.40
C ASP A 80 -30.09 1.07 -15.82
N LEU A 81 -29.20 1.13 -16.81
CA LEU A 81 -29.58 1.26 -18.22
C LEU A 81 -30.27 0.01 -18.79
N ARG A 82 -30.27 -1.11 -18.05
CA ARG A 82 -31.00 -2.34 -18.42
C ARG A 82 -32.42 -2.35 -17.88
N ALA A 83 -32.83 -1.33 -17.10
CA ALA A 83 -34.22 -1.17 -16.69
C ALA A 83 -35.13 -1.18 -17.94
N SER A 84 -36.29 -1.82 -17.83
CA SER A 84 -37.20 -2.03 -18.97
C SER A 84 -37.58 -0.74 -19.71
N GLU A 85 -37.61 0.37 -18.99
CA GLU A 85 -37.95 1.71 -19.47
C GLU A 85 -36.80 2.40 -20.22
N LEU A 86 -35.57 1.90 -20.05
CA LEU A 86 -34.33 2.43 -20.64
C LEU A 86 -33.67 1.47 -21.64
N SER A 87 -34.09 0.21 -21.64
CA SER A 87 -33.55 -0.84 -22.50
C SER A 87 -33.77 -0.51 -23.98
N GLY A 88 -32.68 -0.49 -24.76
CA GLY A 88 -32.72 -0.26 -26.21
C GLY A 88 -32.66 1.21 -26.64
N LEU A 89 -32.51 2.15 -25.72
CA LEU A 89 -32.27 3.56 -26.05
C LEU A 89 -30.84 3.78 -26.55
N ASP A 90 -30.69 4.74 -27.48
CA ASP A 90 -29.39 5.18 -27.98
C ASP A 90 -28.94 6.50 -27.33
N LYS A 91 -27.73 6.96 -27.66
CA LYS A 91 -27.18 8.22 -27.11
C LYS A 91 -28.06 9.45 -27.37
N SER A 92 -28.81 9.47 -28.46
CA SER A 92 -29.65 10.62 -28.85
C SER A 92 -30.96 10.68 -28.08
N THR A 93 -31.45 9.54 -27.60
CA THR A 93 -32.74 9.37 -26.91
C THR A 93 -32.60 9.06 -25.42
N LEU A 94 -31.40 8.70 -24.96
CA LEU A 94 -31.13 8.31 -23.59
C LEU A 94 -31.55 9.39 -22.58
N LEU A 95 -31.21 10.66 -22.82
CA LEU A 95 -31.52 11.74 -21.90
C LEU A 95 -33.04 11.95 -21.76
N ASP A 96 -33.77 11.81 -22.86
CA ASP A 96 -35.24 11.87 -22.84
C ASP A 96 -35.84 10.66 -22.11
N GLY A 97 -35.30 9.45 -22.31
CA GLY A 97 -35.69 8.26 -21.54
C GLY A 97 -35.40 8.38 -20.04
N LEU A 98 -34.28 9.01 -19.69
CA LEU A 98 -33.92 9.29 -18.30
C LEU A 98 -34.89 10.26 -17.64
N VAL A 99 -35.18 11.39 -18.29
CA VAL A 99 -36.03 12.43 -17.68
C VAL A 99 -37.51 12.08 -17.75
N PHE A 100 -37.99 11.52 -18.85
CA PHE A 100 -39.42 11.30 -19.07
C PHE A 100 -39.86 9.84 -18.84
N GLY A 101 -38.99 8.86 -19.08
CA GLY A 101 -39.32 7.43 -18.99
C GLY A 101 -38.97 6.78 -17.65
N SER A 102 -37.95 7.26 -16.94
CA SER A 102 -37.42 6.58 -15.75
C SER A 102 -38.18 6.89 -14.47
N GLY A 103 -37.94 6.09 -13.43
CA GLY A 103 -38.43 6.34 -12.07
C GLY A 103 -37.47 5.78 -11.03
N ASN A 104 -37.90 5.73 -9.77
CA ASN A 104 -37.09 5.20 -8.66
C ASN A 104 -36.67 3.72 -8.89
N SER A 105 -37.46 2.96 -9.66
CA SER A 105 -37.13 1.60 -10.11
C SER A 105 -35.87 1.52 -10.98
N SER A 106 -35.49 2.60 -11.65
CA SER A 106 -34.29 2.66 -12.51
C SER A 106 -33.02 3.06 -11.74
N ILE A 107 -33.14 3.63 -10.54
CA ILE A 107 -31.98 4.05 -9.74
C ILE A 107 -31.24 2.81 -9.18
N ALA A 108 -29.98 2.65 -9.53
CA ALA A 108 -29.13 1.53 -9.08
C ALA A 108 -28.43 1.84 -7.75
N GLY A 109 -28.08 3.11 -7.50
CA GLY A 109 -27.42 3.54 -6.29
C GLY A 109 -27.33 5.06 -6.16
N THR A 110 -26.98 5.54 -4.98
CA THR A 110 -26.83 6.95 -4.66
C THR A 110 -25.66 7.13 -3.70
N CYS A 111 -24.76 8.05 -4.05
CA CYS A 111 -23.62 8.47 -3.24
C CYS A 111 -23.78 9.94 -2.88
N VAL A 112 -23.64 10.26 -1.60
CA VAL A 112 -23.66 11.62 -1.07
C VAL A 112 -22.48 11.75 -0.11
N GLY A 113 -21.62 12.75 -0.31
CA GLY A 113 -20.49 13.01 0.58
C GLY A 113 -19.50 11.83 0.64
N ALA A 114 -19.21 11.19 -0.49
CA ALA A 114 -18.40 9.98 -0.59
C ALA A 114 -18.96 8.74 0.16
N GLN A 115 -20.20 8.80 0.64
CA GLN A 115 -20.90 7.68 1.26
C GLN A 115 -22.02 7.17 0.37
N ILE A 116 -22.08 5.85 0.19
CA ILE A 116 -23.19 5.21 -0.50
C ILE A 116 -24.37 5.15 0.46
N VAL A 117 -25.36 6.00 0.20
CA VAL A 117 -26.59 6.09 1.00
C VAL A 117 -27.67 5.13 0.53
N PHE A 118 -27.57 4.65 -0.73
CA PHE A 118 -28.48 3.66 -1.29
C PHE A 118 -27.78 2.81 -2.37
N SER A 119 -28.06 1.51 -2.38
CA SER A 119 -27.67 0.60 -3.47
C SER A 119 -28.65 -0.56 -3.61
N LYS A 120 -29.06 -0.88 -4.84
CA LYS A 120 -29.90 -2.08 -5.13
C LYS A 120 -29.12 -3.39 -5.09
N GLN A 121 -27.79 -3.34 -5.20
CA GLN A 121 -26.93 -4.50 -5.00
C GLN A 121 -26.02 -4.27 -3.78
N PRO A 122 -25.93 -5.21 -2.83
CA PRO A 122 -25.06 -5.07 -1.64
C PRO A 122 -23.58 -4.89 -1.98
N SER A 123 -23.18 -5.34 -3.18
CA SER A 123 -21.87 -5.09 -3.77
C SER A 123 -22.05 -4.22 -5.01
N LEU A 124 -21.38 -3.07 -5.05
CA LEU A 124 -21.30 -2.23 -6.26
C LEU A 124 -20.82 -3.07 -7.46
N PRO A 125 -21.35 -2.83 -8.68
CA PRO A 125 -20.84 -3.47 -9.88
C PRO A 125 -19.33 -3.22 -10.04
N THR A 126 -18.62 -4.26 -10.47
CA THR A 126 -17.18 -4.33 -10.74
C THR A 126 -16.65 -3.19 -11.63
N GLU A 127 -17.54 -2.49 -12.33
CA GLU A 127 -17.26 -1.39 -13.27
C GLU A 127 -16.87 -0.06 -12.60
N ILE A 128 -17.25 0.21 -11.34
CA ILE A 128 -16.76 1.42 -10.63
C ILE A 128 -15.35 1.20 -10.09
N ARG A 129 -15.02 -0.02 -9.64
CA ARG A 129 -13.64 -0.39 -9.26
C ARG A 129 -12.68 -0.38 -10.46
N SER A 130 -13.17 -0.68 -11.67
CA SER A 130 -12.36 -0.54 -12.88
C SER A 130 -12.18 0.92 -13.30
N VAL A 131 -13.13 1.81 -13.00
CA VAL A 131 -12.96 3.27 -13.18
C VAL A 131 -11.99 3.86 -12.18
N GLU A 132 -12.03 3.48 -10.88
CA GLU A 132 -11.00 3.87 -9.91
C GLU A 132 -9.62 3.33 -10.27
N ALA A 133 -9.50 2.03 -10.59
CA ALA A 133 -8.21 1.44 -10.97
C ALA A 133 -7.68 2.03 -12.29
N ALA A 134 -8.55 2.35 -13.25
CA ALA A 134 -8.17 3.05 -14.47
C ALA A 134 -7.79 4.52 -14.20
N ALA A 135 -8.53 5.23 -13.34
CA ALA A 135 -8.23 6.60 -12.95
C ALA A 135 -6.91 6.70 -12.17
N THR A 136 -6.63 5.77 -11.26
CA THR A 136 -5.36 5.69 -10.53
C THR A 136 -4.21 5.31 -11.47
N ALA A 137 -4.43 4.39 -12.41
CA ALA A 137 -3.41 4.05 -13.41
C ALA A 137 -3.13 5.21 -14.39
N VAL A 138 -4.16 5.98 -14.77
CA VAL A 138 -4.03 7.21 -15.58
C VAL A 138 -3.29 8.28 -14.77
N SER A 139 -3.69 8.52 -13.53
CA SER A 139 -3.05 9.44 -12.57
C SER A 139 -1.56 9.13 -12.37
N MET A 140 -1.19 7.86 -12.14
CA MET A 140 0.22 7.43 -12.10
C MET A 140 0.92 7.79 -13.40
N SER A 141 0.36 7.39 -14.55
CA SER A 141 1.01 7.56 -15.86
C SER A 141 1.22 9.04 -16.28
N GLU A 142 0.49 9.96 -15.66
CA GLU A 142 0.53 11.41 -15.87
C GLU A 142 1.26 12.17 -14.75
N SER A 143 1.70 11.48 -13.68
CA SER A 143 2.35 12.10 -12.53
C SER A 143 3.61 12.86 -12.95
N SER A 144 3.70 14.13 -12.56
CA SER A 144 4.75 15.08 -12.90
C SER A 144 5.68 15.38 -11.73
N SER A 145 5.27 15.07 -10.50
CA SER A 145 6.05 15.25 -9.28
C SER A 145 6.20 13.96 -8.46
N ILE A 146 7.22 13.91 -7.60
CA ILE A 146 7.50 12.76 -6.72
C ILE A 146 6.32 12.48 -5.77
N GLU A 147 5.65 13.55 -5.31
CA GLU A 147 4.48 13.46 -4.45
C GLU A 147 3.28 12.85 -5.16
N GLU A 148 3.04 13.23 -6.43
CA GLU A 148 1.98 12.65 -7.24
C GLU A 148 2.22 11.16 -7.49
N LEU A 149 3.45 10.78 -7.82
CA LEU A 149 3.82 9.37 -8.00
C LEU A 149 3.60 8.58 -6.70
N LEU A 150 4.06 9.11 -5.56
CA LEU A 150 3.87 8.47 -4.26
C LEU A 150 2.39 8.28 -3.93
N ILE A 151 1.59 9.35 -4.00
CA ILE A 151 0.14 9.30 -3.72
C ILE A 151 -0.56 8.31 -4.65
N ALA A 152 -0.17 8.27 -5.92
CA ALA A 152 -0.79 7.39 -6.89
C ALA A 152 -0.42 5.91 -6.64
N MET A 153 0.82 5.61 -6.21
CA MET A 153 1.19 4.27 -5.71
C MET A 153 0.45 3.90 -4.41
N MET A 154 0.34 4.84 -3.47
CA MET A 154 -0.35 4.63 -2.19
C MET A 154 -1.85 4.42 -2.37
N SER A 155 -2.47 5.03 -3.38
CA SER A 155 -3.88 4.85 -3.70
C SER A 155 -4.23 3.44 -4.18
N ILE A 156 -3.21 2.60 -4.46
CA ILE A 156 -3.37 1.20 -4.80
C ILE A 156 -3.05 0.38 -3.55
N ASP A 157 -4.05 -0.32 -3.01
CA ASP A 157 -3.83 -1.32 -1.96
C ASP A 157 -2.86 -2.39 -2.46
N SER A 158 -1.71 -2.43 -1.82
CA SER A 158 -0.64 -3.39 -2.02
C SER A 158 -0.27 -4.09 -0.73
N THR A 159 -1.22 -4.21 0.22
CA THR A 159 -1.03 -5.04 1.40
C THR A 159 -0.49 -6.41 0.98
N THR A 160 0.51 -6.95 1.68
CA THR A 160 1.22 -8.17 1.28
C THR A 160 0.29 -9.25 0.70
N GLY A 161 0.59 -9.70 -0.51
CA GLY A 161 -0.28 -10.58 -1.32
C GLY A 161 -1.11 -9.86 -2.39
N GLN A 162 -1.26 -8.53 -2.35
CA GLN A 162 -2.04 -7.72 -3.29
C GLN A 162 -1.19 -6.78 -4.17
N GLU A 163 0.13 -6.94 -4.18
CA GLU A 163 1.11 -6.05 -4.82
C GLU A 163 0.98 -5.97 -6.35
N GLY A 164 0.38 -6.99 -6.96
CA GLY A 164 0.32 -7.13 -8.42
C GLY A 164 -0.27 -5.94 -9.16
N LYS A 165 -1.20 -5.19 -8.53
CA LYS A 165 -1.79 -3.99 -9.14
C LYS A 165 -0.80 -2.82 -9.20
N VAL A 166 -0.09 -2.54 -8.11
CA VAL A 166 0.90 -1.45 -8.07
C VAL A 166 2.10 -1.79 -8.97
N GLY A 167 2.55 -3.05 -8.99
CA GLY A 167 3.61 -3.51 -9.89
C GLY A 167 3.27 -3.30 -11.37
N LYS A 168 2.06 -3.66 -11.80
CA LYS A 168 1.59 -3.41 -13.19
C LYS A 168 1.43 -1.93 -13.52
N ALA A 169 1.04 -1.11 -12.54
CA ALA A 169 0.94 0.33 -12.74
C ALA A 169 2.32 0.98 -12.90
N LEU A 170 3.29 0.57 -12.08
CA LEU A 170 4.70 0.99 -12.19
C LEU A 170 5.36 0.51 -13.47
N GLU A 171 5.09 -0.71 -13.93
CA GLU A 171 5.59 -1.20 -15.22
C GLU A 171 5.20 -0.26 -16.35
N LYS A 172 3.91 0.12 -16.43
CA LYS A 172 3.41 1.07 -17.43
C LYS A 172 4.04 2.45 -17.27
N TYR A 173 4.14 2.93 -16.04
CA TYR A 173 4.74 4.23 -15.70
C TYR A 173 6.19 4.34 -16.22
N LEU A 174 7.02 3.35 -15.88
CA LEU A 174 8.45 3.31 -16.21
C LEU A 174 8.67 3.03 -17.69
N THR A 175 7.90 2.12 -18.30
CA THR A 175 8.00 1.84 -19.74
C THR A 175 7.70 3.07 -20.59
N LYS A 176 6.69 3.87 -20.22
CA LYS A 176 6.35 5.15 -20.90
C LYS A 176 7.49 6.17 -20.81
N ARG A 177 8.36 6.06 -19.80
CA ARG A 177 9.53 6.92 -19.58
C ARG A 177 10.84 6.31 -20.13
N GLY A 178 10.72 5.24 -20.91
CA GLY A 178 11.84 4.66 -21.65
C GLY A 178 12.69 3.67 -20.85
N TRP A 179 12.18 3.17 -19.72
CA TRP A 179 12.80 2.05 -19.01
C TRP A 179 12.40 0.72 -19.64
N TYR A 180 13.33 -0.23 -19.68
CA TYR A 180 13.00 -1.64 -19.90
C TYR A 180 12.60 -2.25 -18.57
N VAL A 181 11.38 -2.73 -18.49
CA VAL A 181 10.84 -3.36 -17.28
C VAL A 181 10.73 -4.87 -17.48
N LEU A 182 11.28 -5.63 -16.53
CA LEU A 182 11.09 -7.06 -16.38
C LEU A 182 10.25 -7.32 -15.14
N LEU A 183 9.04 -7.85 -15.32
CA LEU A 183 8.25 -8.39 -14.23
C LEU A 183 8.67 -9.84 -13.98
N GLN A 184 9.08 -10.14 -12.75
CA GLN A 184 9.46 -11.49 -12.32
C GLN A 184 8.36 -12.07 -11.41
N PRO A 185 7.53 -13.01 -11.89
CA PRO A 185 6.49 -13.62 -11.07
C PRO A 185 7.07 -14.48 -9.96
N ILE A 186 6.41 -14.46 -8.80
CA ILE A 186 6.72 -15.35 -7.69
C ILE A 186 6.22 -16.76 -8.01
N GLU A 187 7.08 -17.76 -7.81
CA GLU A 187 6.75 -19.15 -8.05
C GLU A 187 5.48 -19.55 -7.28
N LYS A 188 4.52 -20.18 -7.97
CA LYS A 188 3.19 -20.57 -7.44
C LYS A 188 2.26 -19.41 -7.06
N GLN A 189 2.69 -18.14 -7.18
CA GLN A 189 1.90 -16.94 -6.89
C GLN A 189 2.02 -15.92 -8.03
N LEU A 190 1.67 -16.32 -9.26
CA LEU A 190 1.95 -15.57 -10.50
C LEU A 190 1.39 -14.14 -10.57
N GLN A 191 0.46 -13.77 -9.68
CA GLN A 191 -0.06 -12.40 -9.61
C GLN A 191 0.85 -11.44 -8.81
N ARG A 192 1.73 -11.98 -7.97
CA ARG A 192 2.76 -11.23 -7.26
C ARG A 192 4.02 -11.27 -8.09
N MET A 193 4.60 -10.10 -8.36
CA MET A 193 5.74 -9.97 -9.26
C MET A 193 6.70 -8.93 -8.70
N ASN A 194 7.99 -9.27 -8.65
CA ASN A 194 9.03 -8.26 -8.55
C ASN A 194 9.07 -7.45 -9.86
N LEU A 195 9.59 -6.24 -9.78
CA LEU A 195 9.80 -5.35 -10.91
C LEU A 195 11.28 -4.97 -10.98
N LEU A 196 11.97 -5.37 -12.05
CA LEU A 196 13.31 -4.89 -12.37
C LEU A 196 13.22 -3.89 -13.53
N ALA A 197 13.74 -2.67 -13.35
CA ALA A 197 13.82 -1.65 -14.37
C ALA A 197 15.28 -1.27 -14.68
N THR A 198 15.63 -1.26 -15.97
CA THR A 198 16.97 -0.96 -16.49
C THR A 198 16.91 -0.12 -17.76
N ARG A 199 18.00 0.55 -18.15
CA ARG A 199 18.05 1.39 -19.37
C ARG A 199 18.16 0.61 -20.69
N LYS A 200 18.60 -0.64 -20.60
CA LYS A 200 18.60 -1.63 -21.68
C LYS A 200 17.87 -2.89 -21.25
N ARG A 201 17.49 -3.74 -22.19
CA ARG A 201 16.93 -5.05 -21.86
C ARG A 201 17.90 -5.81 -20.96
N TYR A 202 17.40 -6.29 -19.82
CA TYR A 202 18.20 -6.98 -18.82
C TYR A 202 18.90 -8.22 -19.40
N VAL A 203 20.18 -8.34 -19.10
CA VAL A 203 21.01 -9.54 -19.27
C VAL A 203 21.99 -9.58 -18.08
N SER A 204 22.20 -10.75 -17.48
CA SER A 204 23.22 -10.94 -16.42
C SER A 204 24.61 -10.51 -16.92
N PRO A 205 25.44 -9.86 -16.09
CA PRO A 205 25.28 -9.64 -14.64
C PRO A 205 24.35 -8.47 -14.24
N GLY A 206 23.88 -7.66 -15.19
CA GLY A 206 23.00 -6.52 -14.91
C GLY A 206 23.71 -5.20 -14.60
N PRO A 207 23.01 -4.24 -13.96
CA PRO A 207 23.54 -2.92 -13.61
C PRO A 207 24.58 -3.01 -12.48
N LYS A 208 25.52 -2.07 -12.44
CA LYS A 208 26.52 -1.98 -11.36
C LYS A 208 25.94 -1.41 -10.06
N LEU A 209 25.01 -0.46 -10.14
CA LEU A 209 24.26 0.08 -9.01
C LEU A 209 22.81 -0.40 -9.09
N LEU A 210 22.35 -1.04 -8.02
CA LEU A 210 20.96 -1.47 -7.89
C LEU A 210 20.29 -0.73 -6.73
N PHE A 211 19.32 0.13 -7.06
CA PHE A 211 18.36 0.65 -6.09
C PHE A 211 17.33 -0.44 -5.78
N ASN A 212 17.01 -0.65 -4.51
CA ASN A 212 16.07 -1.68 -4.08
C ASN A 212 15.14 -1.20 -2.96
N SER A 213 13.88 -1.60 -3.02
CA SER A 213 12.87 -1.39 -1.96
C SER A 213 11.67 -2.32 -2.23
N HIS A 214 10.64 -2.32 -1.39
CA HIS A 214 9.50 -3.24 -1.51
C HIS A 214 8.16 -2.56 -1.84
N LEU A 215 7.32 -3.29 -2.58
CA LEU A 215 6.01 -2.84 -3.05
C LEU A 215 4.89 -3.11 -2.05
N ASP A 216 5.05 -4.13 -1.21
CA ASP A 216 4.05 -4.49 -0.21
C ASP A 216 4.08 -3.57 1.00
N THR A 217 2.97 -3.60 1.73
CA THR A 217 2.81 -2.88 3.00
C THR A 217 2.09 -3.77 4.01
N VAL A 218 2.24 -3.51 5.31
CA VAL A 218 1.42 -4.18 6.34
C VAL A 218 -0.07 -3.78 6.29
N PRO A 219 -0.99 -4.65 6.79
CA PRO A 219 -2.38 -4.27 7.01
C PRO A 219 -2.55 -3.30 8.20
N PRO A 220 -3.64 -2.52 8.25
CA PRO A 220 -4.64 -2.34 7.19
C PRO A 220 -4.14 -1.38 6.10
N TYR A 221 -4.83 -1.41 4.95
CA TYR A 221 -4.73 -0.35 3.94
C TYR A 221 -5.23 0.98 4.52
N ILE A 222 -4.43 2.03 4.38
CA ILE A 222 -4.77 3.40 4.78
C ILE A 222 -4.57 4.32 3.56
N PRO A 223 -5.62 4.95 3.02
CA PRO A 223 -5.53 5.76 1.82
C PRO A 223 -4.63 6.99 2.02
N PRO A 224 -3.97 7.48 0.96
CA PRO A 224 -3.10 8.64 1.07
C PRO A 224 -3.88 9.92 1.33
N SER A 225 -3.28 10.82 2.11
CA SER A 225 -3.70 12.21 2.23
C SER A 225 -2.47 13.12 2.21
N ARG A 226 -2.60 14.30 1.61
CA ARG A 226 -1.52 15.30 1.52
C ARG A 226 -2.01 16.59 2.16
N SER A 227 -1.25 17.11 3.12
CA SER A 227 -1.55 18.39 3.77
C SER A 227 -0.28 18.98 4.36
N GLN A 228 -0.09 20.29 4.16
CA GLN A 228 1.00 21.08 4.79
C GLN A 228 2.41 20.47 4.61
N GLY A 229 2.74 19.99 3.40
CA GLY A 229 4.06 19.42 3.11
C GLY A 229 4.29 18.02 3.68
N VAL A 230 3.22 17.35 4.11
CA VAL A 230 3.25 15.98 4.67
C VAL A 230 2.30 15.10 3.87
N ILE A 231 2.78 13.91 3.51
CA ILE A 231 2.00 12.84 2.89
C ILE A 231 1.81 11.74 3.92
N LYS A 232 0.56 11.47 4.29
CA LYS A 232 0.17 10.43 5.24
C LYS A 232 -0.52 9.28 4.53
N GLY A 233 -0.40 8.08 5.10
CA GLY A 233 -1.07 6.87 4.64
C GLY A 233 -0.11 5.69 4.60
N ARG A 234 -0.66 4.49 4.37
CA ARG A 234 0.12 3.25 4.38
C ARG A 234 1.08 3.21 3.19
N GLY A 235 2.36 3.00 3.48
CA GLY A 235 3.43 3.01 2.48
C GLY A 235 4.03 4.39 2.19
N SER A 236 3.61 5.44 2.92
CA SER A 236 4.17 6.79 2.72
C SER A 236 5.67 6.83 3.01
N CYS A 237 6.13 6.19 4.09
CA CYS A 237 7.55 6.01 4.38
C CYS A 237 8.03 4.56 4.17
N ASP A 238 7.15 3.57 4.33
CA ASP A 238 7.51 2.14 4.37
C ASP A 238 6.74 1.28 3.33
N ALA A 239 7.22 1.16 2.08
CA ALA A 239 8.41 1.80 1.55
C ALA A 239 8.18 2.51 0.19
N LYS A 240 6.92 2.81 -0.17
CA LYS A 240 6.61 3.46 -1.46
C LYS A 240 7.22 4.86 -1.59
N GLY A 241 7.43 5.57 -0.48
CA GLY A 241 8.20 6.83 -0.47
C GLY A 241 9.61 6.65 -1.01
N GLN A 242 10.28 5.56 -0.64
CA GLN A 242 11.63 5.24 -1.09
C GLN A 242 11.65 4.88 -2.57
N ILE A 243 10.67 4.09 -3.01
CA ILE A 243 10.47 3.78 -4.44
C ILE A 243 10.34 5.06 -5.27
N ALA A 244 9.50 6.01 -4.83
CA ALA A 244 9.29 7.26 -5.56
C ALA A 244 10.60 8.06 -5.65
N ALA A 245 11.34 8.18 -4.55
CA ALA A 245 12.62 8.88 -4.50
C ALA A 245 13.70 8.21 -5.37
N MET A 246 13.78 6.88 -5.36
CA MET A 246 14.71 6.12 -6.20
C MET A 246 14.41 6.28 -7.70
N ILE A 247 13.13 6.25 -8.09
CA ILE A 247 12.72 6.47 -9.48
C ILE A 247 13.13 7.87 -9.94
N TYR A 248 12.84 8.90 -9.15
CA TYR A 248 13.20 10.28 -9.50
C TYR A 248 14.71 10.50 -9.54
N ALA A 249 15.46 9.93 -8.59
CA ALA A 249 16.92 9.97 -8.61
C ALA A 249 17.49 9.30 -9.86
N ALA A 250 16.98 8.13 -10.23
CA ALA A 250 17.40 7.42 -11.43
C ALA A 250 17.07 8.22 -12.70
N GLU A 251 15.88 8.83 -12.81
CA GLU A 251 15.49 9.67 -13.95
C GLU A 251 16.33 10.94 -14.07
N GLN A 252 16.71 11.56 -12.95
CA GLN A 252 17.63 12.69 -12.92
C GLN A 252 19.03 12.27 -13.39
N LEU A 253 19.56 11.17 -12.84
CA LEU A 253 20.89 10.66 -13.17
C LEU A 253 21.03 10.33 -14.66
N ILE A 254 20.06 9.65 -15.26
CA ILE A 254 20.16 9.27 -16.70
C ILE A 254 20.10 10.49 -17.63
N LYS A 255 19.50 11.60 -17.17
CA LYS A 255 19.41 12.86 -17.94
C LYS A 255 20.68 13.68 -17.80
N GLU A 256 21.21 13.79 -16.58
CA GLU A 256 22.40 14.61 -16.28
C GLU A 256 23.71 13.88 -16.60
N HIS A 257 23.73 12.55 -16.48
CA HIS A 257 24.90 11.68 -16.59
C HIS A 257 24.59 10.45 -17.47
N PRO A 258 24.35 10.65 -18.78
CA PRO A 258 24.03 9.55 -19.70
C PRO A 258 25.12 8.46 -19.77
N GLU A 259 26.36 8.78 -19.42
CA GLU A 259 27.50 7.86 -19.40
C GLU A 259 27.38 6.72 -18.38
N ILE A 260 26.63 6.90 -17.28
CA ILE A 260 26.38 5.88 -16.26
C ILE A 260 24.95 5.30 -16.32
N ALA A 261 24.14 5.75 -17.29
CA ALA A 261 22.73 5.39 -17.35
C ALA A 261 22.51 3.87 -17.46
N ASP A 262 23.38 3.18 -18.19
CA ASP A 262 23.35 1.73 -18.38
C ASP A 262 23.78 0.93 -17.14
N ASP A 263 24.47 1.58 -16.20
CA ASP A 263 25.00 0.99 -14.97
C ASP A 263 24.02 1.11 -13.79
N ILE A 264 22.87 1.77 -13.98
CA ILE A 264 21.83 1.97 -12.96
C ILE A 264 20.64 1.05 -13.24
N GLY A 265 20.16 0.37 -12.20
CA GLY A 265 18.86 -0.31 -12.23
C GLY A 265 18.10 -0.18 -10.92
N MET A 266 16.81 -0.51 -11.00
CA MET A 266 15.88 -0.48 -9.87
C MET A 266 15.19 -1.84 -9.74
N LEU A 267 15.28 -2.47 -8.58
CA LEU A 267 14.60 -3.73 -8.27
C LEU A 267 13.60 -3.48 -7.14
N PHE A 268 12.31 -3.51 -7.45
CA PHE A 268 11.24 -3.42 -6.46
C PHE A 268 10.62 -4.80 -6.21
N VAL A 269 10.69 -5.27 -4.97
CA VAL A 269 10.34 -6.65 -4.59
C VAL A 269 9.01 -6.73 -3.85
N VAL A 270 8.50 -7.95 -3.67
CA VAL A 270 7.23 -8.22 -2.97
C VAL A 270 7.44 -9.14 -1.76
N GLY A 271 6.64 -8.97 -0.72
CA GLY A 271 6.60 -9.86 0.44
C GLY A 271 7.69 -9.61 1.47
N GLU A 272 8.34 -8.45 1.44
CA GLU A 272 9.36 -8.06 2.43
C GLU A 272 8.79 -8.19 3.84
N GLU A 273 7.57 -7.67 4.05
CA GLU A 273 6.91 -7.54 5.35
C GLU A 273 6.56 -8.89 6.02
N THR A 274 6.73 -10.01 5.31
CA THR A 274 6.34 -11.34 5.80
C THR A 274 7.42 -12.40 5.64
N ASP A 275 7.74 -12.78 4.40
CA ASP A 275 8.51 -13.98 4.08
C ASP A 275 9.71 -13.72 3.16
N HIS A 276 9.93 -12.48 2.73
CA HIS A 276 11.02 -12.06 1.84
C HIS A 276 11.02 -12.84 0.52
N VAL A 277 9.85 -13.33 0.07
CA VAL A 277 9.76 -14.21 -1.10
C VAL A 277 10.24 -13.51 -2.38
N GLY A 278 9.99 -12.20 -2.49
CA GLY A 278 10.44 -11.38 -3.61
C GLY A 278 11.94 -11.38 -3.75
N MET A 279 12.68 -11.01 -2.71
CA MET A 279 14.14 -11.00 -2.78
C MET A 279 14.73 -12.40 -2.98
N LYS A 280 14.14 -13.43 -2.36
CA LYS A 280 14.55 -14.82 -2.58
C LYS A 280 14.41 -15.23 -4.06
N GLU A 281 13.29 -14.88 -4.69
CA GLU A 281 13.04 -15.15 -6.11
C GLU A 281 13.97 -14.32 -7.01
N ALA A 282 14.30 -13.08 -6.62
CA ALA A 282 15.20 -12.19 -7.37
C ALA A 282 16.60 -12.79 -7.57
N ASN A 283 17.07 -13.68 -6.68
CA ASN A 283 18.33 -14.41 -6.87
C ASN A 283 18.36 -15.24 -8.17
N LYS A 284 17.21 -15.68 -8.69
CA LYS A 284 17.13 -16.40 -9.98
C LYS A 284 17.41 -15.50 -11.18
N LEU A 285 17.43 -14.17 -11.02
CA LEU A 285 17.83 -13.24 -12.07
C LEU A 285 19.34 -13.25 -12.31
N ASP A 286 20.15 -13.73 -11.36
CA ASP A 286 21.63 -13.67 -11.40
C ASP A 286 22.16 -12.22 -11.50
N LEU A 287 21.51 -11.30 -10.78
CA LEU A 287 21.97 -9.91 -10.63
C LEU A 287 23.25 -9.86 -9.80
N LYS A 288 24.28 -9.18 -10.32
CA LYS A 288 25.58 -9.00 -9.66
C LYS A 288 26.00 -7.52 -9.62
N PRO A 289 25.23 -6.66 -8.94
CA PRO A 289 25.62 -5.26 -8.80
C PRO A 289 26.85 -5.13 -7.90
N ASP A 290 27.76 -4.24 -8.30
CA ASP A 290 28.86 -3.80 -7.44
C ASP A 290 28.34 -3.09 -6.18
N TYR A 291 27.23 -2.37 -6.31
CA TYR A 291 26.64 -1.57 -5.24
C TYR A 291 25.14 -1.84 -5.11
N LEU A 292 24.70 -2.17 -3.90
CA LEU A 292 23.29 -2.30 -3.54
C LEU A 292 22.90 -1.15 -2.62
N LEU A 293 21.83 -0.42 -2.96
CA LEU A 293 21.26 0.61 -2.11
C LEU A 293 19.81 0.27 -1.81
N VAL A 294 19.54 -0.14 -0.57
CA VAL A 294 18.21 -0.51 -0.08
C VAL A 294 17.53 0.69 0.58
N GLY A 295 16.28 0.93 0.18
CA GLY A 295 15.47 2.06 0.58
C GLY A 295 14.50 1.66 1.68
N GLU A 296 14.73 2.17 2.89
CA GLU A 296 13.92 1.97 4.09
C GLU A 296 13.86 3.27 4.90
N PRO A 297 12.84 3.49 5.76
CA PRO A 297 12.71 4.74 6.51
C PRO A 297 13.76 4.86 7.63
N THR A 298 14.88 5.51 7.33
CA THR A 298 16.03 5.66 8.23
C THR A 298 16.32 7.12 8.61
N GLU A 299 15.32 7.99 8.55
CA GLU A 299 15.40 9.40 8.96
C GLU A 299 16.52 10.17 8.25
N LEU A 300 16.75 9.85 6.97
CA LEU A 300 17.85 10.41 6.16
C LEU A 300 19.25 10.18 6.78
N SER A 301 19.41 9.08 7.53
CA SER A 301 20.68 8.61 8.05
C SER A 301 20.94 7.20 7.54
N PHE A 302 22.17 6.90 7.12
CA PHE A 302 22.48 5.57 6.61
C PHE A 302 22.44 4.53 7.74
N GLY A 303 21.98 3.33 7.45
CA GLY A 303 22.25 2.17 8.29
C GLY A 303 23.73 1.81 8.18
N ARG A 304 24.45 1.76 9.30
CA ARG A 304 25.76 1.09 9.39
C ARG A 304 25.64 -0.38 9.76
N MET A 305 24.49 -0.77 10.31
CA MET A 305 24.19 -2.13 10.72
C MET A 305 22.69 -2.32 10.90
N GLN A 306 22.19 -3.51 10.57
CA GLN A 306 20.84 -3.95 10.91
C GLN A 306 20.87 -5.16 11.84
N LYS A 307 19.99 -5.15 12.86
CA LYS A 307 19.85 -6.28 13.77
C LYS A 307 19.31 -7.51 13.07
N GLY A 308 19.79 -8.68 13.50
CA GLY A 308 19.25 -9.96 13.05
C GLY A 308 17.84 -10.20 13.60
N ALA A 309 17.20 -11.24 13.12
CA ALA A 309 15.86 -11.60 13.57
C ALA A 309 15.73 -13.10 13.81
N LEU A 310 15.00 -13.48 14.86
CA LEU A 310 14.62 -14.87 15.14
C LEU A 310 13.17 -14.91 15.60
N LYS A 311 12.32 -15.53 14.78
CA LYS A 311 10.90 -15.78 15.01
C LYS A 311 10.72 -17.27 15.31
N ILE A 312 10.23 -17.60 16.50
CA ILE A 312 9.99 -18.98 16.94
C ILE A 312 8.60 -19.14 17.55
N ASP A 313 8.06 -20.34 17.44
CA ASP A 313 6.93 -20.78 18.26
C ASP A 313 7.45 -21.70 19.37
N LEU A 314 7.01 -21.50 20.60
CA LEU A 314 7.15 -22.49 21.68
C LEU A 314 5.83 -23.21 21.86
N ILE A 315 5.85 -24.53 21.80
CA ILE A 315 4.67 -25.39 21.86
C ILE A 315 4.81 -26.30 23.08
N SER A 316 3.89 -26.18 24.03
CA SER A 316 3.77 -27.10 25.15
C SER A 316 2.57 -28.03 24.96
N ARG A 317 2.74 -29.28 25.40
CA ARG A 317 1.71 -30.32 25.32
C ARG A 317 1.40 -30.86 26.70
N GLY A 318 0.12 -31.02 26.96
CA GLY A 318 -0.46 -31.55 28.18
C GLY A 318 -1.30 -32.79 27.89
N LYS A 319 -2.25 -33.05 28.77
CA LYS A 319 -3.25 -34.10 28.66
C LYS A 319 -4.58 -33.55 29.16
N ALA A 320 -5.57 -33.48 28.28
CA ALA A 320 -6.90 -33.03 28.65
C ALA A 320 -7.53 -33.92 29.71
N ALA A 321 -8.19 -33.30 30.68
CA ALA A 321 -9.00 -33.94 31.69
C ALA A 321 -10.02 -32.93 32.24
N HIS A 322 -11.10 -33.41 32.84
CA HIS A 322 -12.02 -32.54 33.55
C HIS A 322 -11.27 -31.83 34.69
N SER A 323 -11.37 -30.49 34.77
CA SER A 323 -10.63 -29.64 35.71
C SER A 323 -10.79 -30.06 37.19
N GLY A 324 -11.95 -30.62 37.56
CA GLY A 324 -12.20 -31.18 38.89
C GLY A 324 -11.38 -32.43 39.25
N TYR A 325 -10.67 -33.06 38.30
CA TYR A 325 -9.83 -34.23 38.52
C TYR A 325 -8.42 -34.00 37.96
N PRO A 326 -7.64 -33.06 38.53
CA PRO A 326 -6.38 -32.62 37.93
C PRO A 326 -5.33 -33.73 37.79
N HIS A 327 -5.35 -34.73 38.67
CA HIS A 327 -4.46 -35.89 38.64
C HIS A 327 -4.64 -36.79 37.39
N MET A 328 -5.76 -36.65 36.66
CA MET A 328 -6.04 -37.44 35.45
C MET A 328 -5.44 -36.84 34.18
N GLY A 329 -4.97 -35.59 34.24
CA GLY A 329 -4.43 -34.83 33.11
C GLY A 329 -3.16 -34.05 33.47
N LYS A 330 -2.76 -33.15 32.56
CA LYS A 330 -1.62 -32.26 32.72
C LYS A 330 -1.90 -30.98 31.94
N SER A 331 -1.78 -29.82 32.57
CA SER A 331 -1.90 -28.54 31.87
C SER A 331 -0.73 -28.33 30.91
N ALA A 332 -1.02 -27.94 29.67
CA ALA A 332 -0.02 -27.43 28.73
C ALA A 332 0.34 -25.96 28.99
N ILE A 333 -0.53 -25.21 29.67
CA ILE A 333 -0.31 -23.77 29.91
C ILE A 333 0.77 -23.59 30.98
N ASP A 334 0.69 -24.31 32.10
CA ASP A 334 1.59 -24.13 33.24
C ASP A 334 3.08 -24.26 32.87
N PRO A 335 3.55 -25.35 32.22
CA PRO A 335 4.95 -25.44 31.78
C PRO A 335 5.33 -24.40 30.73
N LEU A 336 4.39 -23.92 29.90
CA LEU A 336 4.66 -22.83 28.97
C LEU A 336 4.89 -21.52 29.72
N LEU A 337 4.07 -21.20 30.73
CA LEU A 337 4.24 -20.02 31.57
C LEU A 337 5.58 -20.02 32.30
N ASP A 338 6.01 -21.17 32.82
CA ASP A 338 7.32 -21.31 33.47
C ASP A 338 8.47 -21.01 32.49
N VAL A 339 8.42 -21.57 31.27
CA VAL A 339 9.44 -21.31 30.24
C VAL A 339 9.45 -19.84 29.83
N LEU A 340 8.27 -19.24 29.63
CA LEU A 340 8.18 -17.82 29.28
C LEU A 340 8.69 -16.93 30.42
N ASN A 341 8.50 -17.32 31.68
CA ASN A 341 9.09 -16.61 32.81
C ASN A 341 10.62 -16.66 32.76
N ASP A 342 11.18 -17.85 32.63
CA ASP A 342 12.64 -18.03 32.59
C ASP A 342 13.28 -17.32 31.40
N LEU A 343 12.59 -17.24 30.25
CA LEU A 343 13.07 -16.48 29.09
C LEU A 343 13.08 -14.96 29.31
N ARG A 344 12.17 -14.44 30.14
CA ARG A 344 12.16 -13.02 30.51
C ARG A 344 13.26 -12.67 31.51
N ASP A 345 13.62 -13.62 32.36
CA ASP A 345 14.66 -13.47 33.38
C ASP A 345 16.09 -13.73 32.83
N GLU A 346 16.22 -14.22 31.60
CA GLU A 346 17.50 -14.46 30.93
C GLU A 346 18.18 -13.15 30.50
N GLU A 347 19.48 -13.04 30.80
CA GLU A 347 20.35 -11.98 30.26
C GLU A 347 20.76 -12.31 28.81
N TRP A 348 20.04 -11.71 27.87
CA TRP A 348 20.31 -11.88 26.45
C TRP A 348 21.61 -11.15 26.03
N PRO A 349 22.33 -11.66 25.01
CA PRO A 349 23.56 -11.04 24.54
C PRO A 349 23.38 -9.57 24.15
N SER A 350 24.35 -8.74 24.54
CA SER A 350 24.47 -7.35 24.14
C SER A 350 25.82 -7.10 23.49
N ASP A 351 25.89 -6.05 22.68
CA ASP A 351 27.10 -5.58 22.03
C ASP A 351 27.23 -4.06 22.24
N PRO A 352 28.43 -3.53 22.55
CA PRO A 352 28.62 -2.09 22.80
C PRO A 352 28.25 -1.18 21.62
N GLU A 353 28.39 -1.66 20.38
CA GLU A 353 28.11 -0.88 19.17
C GLU A 353 26.70 -1.15 18.64
N LEU A 354 26.19 -2.38 18.78
CA LEU A 354 24.94 -2.85 18.19
C LEU A 354 23.75 -2.78 19.18
N GLY A 355 24.03 -2.61 20.46
CA GLY A 355 23.07 -2.58 21.55
C GLY A 355 22.64 -3.98 22.00
N GLU A 356 21.43 -4.08 22.55
CA GLU A 356 20.95 -5.31 23.18
C GLU A 356 20.17 -6.22 22.23
N THR A 357 20.25 -7.53 22.45
CA THR A 357 19.26 -8.49 21.94
C THR A 357 17.95 -8.27 22.70
N THR A 358 16.87 -7.97 21.98
CA THR A 358 15.55 -7.75 22.60
C THR A 358 14.60 -8.89 22.27
N MET A 359 13.79 -9.32 23.24
CA MET A 359 12.79 -10.38 23.07
C MET A 359 11.38 -9.81 23.23
N ASN A 360 10.47 -10.18 22.33
CA ASN A 360 9.04 -9.88 22.42
C ASN A 360 8.21 -11.17 22.36
N ILE A 361 7.36 -11.41 23.37
CA ILE A 361 6.34 -12.47 23.33
C ILE A 361 5.10 -11.86 22.65
N GLY A 362 4.98 -12.04 21.34
CA GLY A 362 3.98 -11.36 20.53
C GLY A 362 2.59 -11.99 20.61
N LEU A 363 2.51 -13.31 20.74
CA LEU A 363 1.24 -14.05 20.80
C LEU A 363 1.32 -15.15 21.84
N ILE A 364 0.23 -15.38 22.57
CA ILE A 364 0.06 -16.50 23.49
C ILE A 364 -1.35 -17.08 23.34
N SER A 365 -1.46 -18.41 23.32
CA SER A 365 -2.75 -19.10 23.20
C SER A 365 -2.68 -20.48 23.86
N GLY A 366 -3.80 -20.97 24.38
CA GLY A 366 -3.90 -22.30 24.98
C GLY A 366 -5.25 -22.57 25.62
N GLY A 367 -5.58 -23.86 25.74
CA GLY A 367 -6.86 -24.30 26.29
C GLY A 367 -8.02 -24.28 25.28
N GLN A 368 -9.13 -24.91 25.67
CA GLN A 368 -10.35 -25.00 24.85
C GLN A 368 -11.63 -24.68 25.65
N ALA A 369 -11.64 -24.96 26.96
CA ALA A 369 -12.76 -24.68 27.86
C ALA A 369 -12.29 -24.50 29.30
N LEU A 370 -13.00 -23.67 30.09
CA LEU A 370 -12.66 -23.39 31.49
C LEU A 370 -12.65 -24.63 32.37
N ASN A 371 -13.53 -25.59 32.09
CA ASN A 371 -13.71 -26.80 32.88
C ASN A 371 -12.83 -27.99 32.42
N ALA A 372 -11.86 -27.76 31.53
CA ALA A 372 -10.95 -28.79 31.02
C ALA A 372 -9.48 -28.35 31.13
N LEU A 373 -8.60 -29.27 31.53
CA LEU A 373 -7.15 -29.04 31.50
C LEU A 373 -6.68 -28.85 30.05
N PRO A 374 -5.88 -27.81 29.75
CA PRO A 374 -5.35 -27.57 28.40
C PRO A 374 -4.44 -28.70 27.92
N GLU A 375 -4.75 -29.32 26.78
CA GLU A 375 -3.86 -30.30 26.13
C GLU A 375 -2.76 -29.67 25.28
N SER A 376 -2.93 -28.41 24.88
CA SER A 376 -1.99 -27.67 24.05
C SER A 376 -1.98 -26.19 24.44
N ALA A 377 -0.78 -25.61 24.41
CA ALA A 377 -0.55 -24.18 24.54
C ALA A 377 0.65 -23.78 23.68
N SER A 378 0.65 -22.55 23.17
CA SER A 378 1.73 -22.03 22.36
C SER A 378 1.99 -20.54 22.59
N ALA A 379 3.24 -20.12 22.37
CA ALA A 379 3.62 -18.72 22.33
C ALA A 379 4.52 -18.43 21.14
N SER A 380 4.26 -17.34 20.42
CA SER A 380 5.12 -16.87 19.32
C SER A 380 6.01 -15.76 19.83
N ILE A 381 7.32 -15.94 19.68
CA ILE A 381 8.34 -15.05 20.23
C ILE A 381 9.18 -14.50 19.09
N PHE A 382 9.46 -13.20 19.15
CA PHE A 382 10.31 -12.51 18.19
C PHE A 382 11.50 -11.88 18.91
N PHE A 383 12.71 -12.32 18.56
CA PHE A 383 13.97 -11.72 18.97
C PHE A 383 14.52 -10.79 17.89
N ARG A 384 15.03 -9.63 18.30
CA ARG A 384 15.95 -8.80 17.51
C ARG A 384 17.36 -9.04 18.02
N LEU A 385 18.27 -9.41 17.13
CA LEU A 385 19.53 -10.05 17.47
C LEU A 385 20.73 -9.15 17.20
N VAL A 386 21.72 -9.23 18.08
CA VAL A 386 23.08 -8.72 17.83
C VAL A 386 24.11 -9.84 17.69
N THR A 387 23.67 -11.10 17.82
CA THR A 387 24.48 -12.32 17.63
C THR A 387 23.77 -13.28 16.67
N SER A 388 24.38 -14.43 16.38
CA SER A 388 23.77 -15.44 15.53
C SER A 388 22.47 -16.01 16.13
N PRO A 389 21.41 -16.21 15.32
CA PRO A 389 20.19 -16.89 15.73
C PRO A 389 20.43 -18.26 16.36
N ASP A 390 21.46 -18.99 15.93
CA ASP A 390 21.77 -20.33 16.46
C ASP A 390 22.18 -20.29 17.93
N ASP A 391 22.83 -19.22 18.39
CA ASP A 391 23.22 -19.08 19.79
C ASP A 391 22.02 -18.81 20.68
N ILE A 392 21.08 -18.00 20.20
CA ILE A 392 19.81 -17.76 20.90
C ILE A 392 18.95 -19.02 20.92
N LEU A 393 18.86 -19.76 19.80
CA LEU A 393 18.12 -21.02 19.74
C LEU A 393 18.65 -22.06 20.74
N LYS A 394 19.97 -22.19 20.88
CA LYS A 394 20.57 -23.09 21.88
C LYS A 394 20.20 -22.69 23.30
N ARG A 395 20.22 -21.39 23.62
CA ARG A 395 19.80 -20.88 24.94
C ARG A 395 18.32 -21.13 25.19
N VAL A 396 17.45 -20.80 24.23
CA VAL A 396 16.01 -21.07 24.32
C VAL A 396 15.74 -22.56 24.52
N ALA A 397 16.41 -23.45 23.79
CA ALA A 397 16.25 -24.89 23.95
C ALA A 397 16.68 -25.38 25.35
N LYS A 398 17.80 -24.83 25.86
CA LYS A 398 18.29 -25.11 27.21
C LYS A 398 17.30 -24.63 28.28
N ILE A 399 16.75 -23.42 28.13
CA ILE A 399 15.74 -22.87 29.04
C ILE A 399 14.47 -23.70 28.96
N ALA A 400 13.97 -24.03 27.76
CA ALA A 400 12.77 -24.83 27.58
C ALA A 400 12.87 -26.18 28.29
N ASN A 401 14.04 -26.84 28.27
CA ASN A 401 14.36 -28.04 29.06
C ASN A 401 13.26 -29.12 29.02
N GLY A 402 12.66 -29.36 27.85
CA GLY A 402 11.58 -30.32 27.65
C GLY A 402 10.18 -29.91 28.15
N ARG A 403 10.03 -28.73 28.77
CA ARG A 403 8.73 -28.15 29.18
C ARG A 403 7.93 -27.60 27.99
N ALA A 404 8.62 -27.14 26.97
CA ALA A 404 8.08 -26.74 25.67
C ALA A 404 9.06 -27.15 24.55
N ASN A 405 8.53 -27.31 23.33
CA ASN A 405 9.33 -27.58 22.14
C ASN A 405 9.33 -26.36 21.22
N ILE A 406 10.45 -26.10 20.57
CA ILE A 406 10.52 -25.11 19.50
C ILE A 406 9.78 -25.68 18.29
N GLY A 407 8.85 -24.90 17.73
CA GLY A 407 8.06 -25.26 16.56
C GLY A 407 8.92 -25.46 15.31
N ALA A 408 8.42 -26.26 14.37
CA ALA A 408 9.17 -26.61 13.16
C ALA A 408 9.41 -25.42 12.22
N LYS A 409 8.58 -24.38 12.30
CA LYS A 409 8.73 -23.15 11.51
C LYS A 409 9.57 -22.16 12.30
N ILE A 410 10.79 -21.90 11.83
CA ILE A 410 11.70 -20.91 12.39
C ILE A 410 11.98 -19.89 11.30
N GLY A 411 11.64 -18.62 11.56
CA GLY A 411 12.08 -17.50 10.73
C GLY A 411 13.37 -16.95 11.31
N ARG A 412 14.43 -16.82 10.51
CA ARG A 412 15.71 -16.30 11.00
C ARG A 412 16.53 -15.60 9.95
N ASN A 413 17.37 -14.66 10.39
CA ASN A 413 18.49 -14.11 9.65
C ASN A 413 19.56 -13.58 10.60
N GLU A 414 20.79 -13.55 10.10
CA GLU A 414 21.95 -12.98 10.79
C GLU A 414 21.84 -11.45 10.87
N PRO A 415 22.44 -10.81 11.89
CA PRO A 415 22.73 -9.38 11.85
C PRO A 415 23.62 -9.06 10.65
N VAL A 416 23.43 -7.89 10.03
CA VAL A 416 24.17 -7.50 8.82
C VAL A 416 24.88 -6.17 9.03
N GLY A 417 26.21 -6.19 8.91
CA GLY A 417 27.03 -4.99 8.80
C GLY A 417 26.90 -4.37 7.41
N LEU A 418 26.75 -3.05 7.36
CA LEU A 418 26.55 -2.30 6.13
C LEU A 418 27.78 -1.43 5.83
N THR A 419 27.93 -1.06 4.57
CA THR A 419 29.05 -0.22 4.13
C THR A 419 28.94 1.17 4.76
N THR A 420 30.04 1.65 5.33
CA THR A 420 30.11 3.01 5.88
C THR A 420 29.85 4.03 4.78
N PRO A 421 28.91 4.97 4.95
CA PRO A 421 28.64 5.97 3.94
C PRO A 421 29.80 6.96 3.81
N PRO A 422 29.99 7.59 2.64
CA PRO A 422 30.94 8.66 2.50
C PRO A 422 30.53 9.89 3.33
N ALA A 423 31.51 10.67 3.80
CA ALA A 423 31.23 11.96 4.42
C ALA A 423 30.49 12.90 3.44
N PRO A 424 29.55 13.73 3.91
CA PRO A 424 29.24 14.05 5.31
C PRO A 424 28.07 13.23 5.90
N TYR A 425 27.64 12.14 5.28
CA TYR A 425 26.39 11.49 5.66
C TYR A 425 26.47 10.80 7.03
N PRO A 426 25.49 11.03 7.92
CA PRO A 426 25.43 10.34 9.20
C PRO A 426 25.10 8.86 9.00
N SER A 427 25.42 8.05 10.03
CA SER A 427 25.02 6.65 10.07
C SER A 427 24.60 6.19 11.45
N GLN A 428 23.69 5.20 11.49
CA GLN A 428 23.07 4.66 12.70
C GLN A 428 22.90 3.14 12.63
N VAL A 429 22.73 2.51 13.80
CA VAL A 429 22.32 1.10 13.89
C VAL A 429 20.81 1.05 13.84
N VAL A 430 20.26 0.23 12.94
CA VAL A 430 18.82 0.03 12.83
C VAL A 430 18.41 -1.29 13.49
N ALA A 431 17.27 -1.27 14.19
CA ALA A 431 16.77 -2.43 14.93
C ALA A 431 15.82 -3.34 14.12
N PHE A 432 15.44 -2.91 12.92
CA PHE A 432 14.58 -3.65 12.01
C PHE A 432 15.42 -4.50 11.04
N ASN A 433 14.73 -5.40 10.35
CA ASN A 433 15.34 -6.27 9.34
C ASN A 433 14.88 -5.82 7.95
N THR A 434 15.64 -6.17 6.92
CA THR A 434 15.33 -5.86 5.52
C THR A 434 15.54 -7.09 4.64
N ASP A 435 15.39 -6.94 3.33
CA ASP A 435 15.68 -7.96 2.33
C ASP A 435 17.18 -8.26 2.12
N ILE A 436 18.10 -7.43 2.63
CA ILE A 436 19.55 -7.58 2.42
C ILE A 436 20.08 -9.01 2.70
N PRO A 437 19.74 -9.68 3.82
CA PRO A 437 20.23 -11.02 4.12
C PRO A 437 19.74 -12.10 3.14
N TYR A 438 18.69 -11.80 2.38
CA TYR A 438 18.07 -12.74 1.44
C TYR A 438 18.53 -12.54 -0.01
N PHE A 439 19.31 -11.49 -0.29
CA PHE A 439 19.98 -11.29 -1.56
C PHE A 439 21.38 -11.92 -1.53
N THR A 440 21.59 -13.02 -2.25
CA THR A 440 22.83 -13.82 -2.14
C THR A 440 24.08 -13.04 -2.52
N HIS A 441 23.97 -12.15 -3.52
CA HIS A 441 25.10 -11.36 -3.99
C HIS A 441 25.51 -10.22 -3.05
N SER A 442 24.67 -9.85 -2.06
CA SER A 442 24.98 -8.78 -1.11
C SER A 442 26.32 -8.97 -0.40
N SER A 443 26.66 -10.22 -0.07
CA SER A 443 27.92 -10.58 0.59
C SER A 443 29.19 -10.39 -0.27
N SER A 444 29.04 -10.29 -1.58
CA SER A 444 30.13 -10.10 -2.55
C SER A 444 30.13 -8.73 -3.24
N ALA A 445 29.12 -7.90 -2.98
CA ALA A 445 29.06 -6.54 -3.49
C ALA A 445 30.20 -5.70 -2.90
N LYS A 446 30.72 -4.74 -3.67
CA LYS A 446 31.71 -3.76 -3.20
C LYS A 446 31.12 -2.85 -2.11
N GLY A 447 29.82 -2.57 -2.17
CA GLY A 447 29.12 -1.82 -1.14
C GLY A 447 27.63 -2.14 -1.02
N VAL A 448 27.14 -2.19 0.22
CA VAL A 448 25.73 -2.35 0.55
C VAL A 448 25.31 -1.25 1.50
N PHE A 449 24.33 -0.45 1.09
CA PHE A 449 23.87 0.72 1.81
C PHE A 449 22.38 0.59 2.13
N LEU A 450 21.96 1.15 3.27
CA LEU A 450 20.57 1.23 3.70
C LEU A 450 20.26 2.70 4.02
N PHE A 451 19.30 3.31 3.33
CA PHE A 451 19.00 4.72 3.50
C PHE A 451 17.60 5.06 2.98
N GLY A 452 16.88 5.96 3.64
CA GLY A 452 15.64 6.51 3.11
C GLY A 452 14.99 7.59 3.97
N ALA A 453 13.91 8.16 3.43
CA ALA A 453 13.14 9.24 4.04
C ALA A 453 12.12 8.73 5.08
N GLY A 454 11.76 9.57 6.04
CA GLY A 454 10.81 9.19 7.10
C GLY A 454 11.41 8.25 8.15
N SER A 455 10.62 7.89 9.16
CA SER A 455 11.09 7.13 10.32
C SER A 455 10.42 5.77 10.42
N ILE A 456 11.21 4.73 10.72
CA ILE A 456 10.68 3.42 11.06
C ILE A 456 9.77 3.45 12.29
N THR A 457 9.88 4.46 13.17
CA THR A 457 8.99 4.58 14.33
C THR A 457 7.57 4.99 13.96
N ASP A 458 7.39 5.58 12.77
CA ASP A 458 6.07 5.91 12.22
C ASP A 458 5.52 4.79 11.33
N ALA A 459 6.38 3.89 10.85
CA ALA A 459 6.00 2.71 10.09
C ALA A 459 5.06 1.79 10.89
N HIS A 460 4.22 1.05 10.17
CA HIS A 460 3.24 0.08 10.72
C HIS A 460 2.20 0.69 11.68
N SER A 461 2.18 2.01 11.85
CA SER A 461 1.20 2.74 12.66
C SER A 461 0.00 3.20 11.83
N GLU A 462 -1.04 3.73 12.49
CA GLU A 462 -2.18 4.37 11.82
C GLU A 462 -1.87 5.80 11.32
N TRP A 463 -0.76 6.38 11.78
CA TRP A 463 -0.35 7.75 11.46
C TRP A 463 0.88 7.82 10.56
N GLU A 464 1.26 6.71 9.92
CA GLU A 464 2.39 6.62 9.00
C GLU A 464 2.41 7.82 8.02
N PHE A 465 3.56 8.49 7.95
CA PHE A 465 3.75 9.66 7.11
C PHE A 465 5.19 9.82 6.63
N VAL A 466 5.36 10.63 5.59
CA VAL A 466 6.66 11.16 5.16
C VAL A 466 6.52 12.65 4.89
N LYS A 467 7.55 13.43 5.20
CA LYS A 467 7.61 14.85 4.81
C LYS A 467 8.06 14.95 3.36
N GLU A 468 7.45 15.86 2.61
CA GLU A 468 7.86 16.14 1.23
C GLU A 468 9.32 16.59 1.17
N SER A 469 9.77 17.40 2.13
CA SER A 469 11.18 17.79 2.27
C SER A 469 12.13 16.60 2.37
N ASP A 470 11.71 15.55 3.07
CA ASP A 470 12.55 14.38 3.32
C ASP A 470 12.60 13.51 2.05
N LEU A 471 11.50 13.41 1.30
CA LEU A 471 11.48 12.76 -0.02
C LEU A 471 12.45 13.42 -0.99
N HIS A 472 12.41 14.76 -1.10
CA HIS A 472 13.33 15.50 -1.97
C HIS A 472 14.79 15.35 -1.51
N SER A 473 15.04 15.42 -0.20
CA SER A 473 16.38 15.19 0.36
C SER A 473 16.88 13.78 0.03
N ALA A 474 16.01 12.76 0.08
CA ALA A 474 16.39 11.41 -0.28
C ALA A 474 16.76 11.28 -1.76
N VAL A 475 16.06 11.96 -2.67
CA VAL A 475 16.43 12.04 -4.09
C VAL A 475 17.86 12.61 -4.24
N GLU A 476 18.14 13.75 -3.61
CA GLU A 476 19.45 14.39 -3.67
C GLU A 476 20.58 13.46 -3.19
N VAL A 477 20.35 12.72 -2.10
CA VAL A 477 21.32 11.78 -1.55
C VAL A 477 21.50 10.56 -2.47
N TYR A 478 20.43 9.99 -3.03
CA TYR A 478 20.55 8.89 -3.99
C TYR A 478 21.33 9.31 -5.25
N VAL A 479 21.10 10.53 -5.75
CA VAL A 479 21.85 11.10 -6.88
C VAL A 479 23.32 11.27 -6.54
N ASP A 480 23.65 11.88 -5.39
CA ASP A 480 25.04 12.08 -4.98
C ASP A 480 25.77 10.74 -4.74
N MET A 481 25.11 9.78 -4.09
CA MET A 481 25.66 8.43 -3.90
C MET A 481 25.94 7.74 -5.23
N ALA A 482 24.99 7.74 -6.16
CA ALA A 482 25.21 7.11 -7.47
C ALA A 482 26.39 7.74 -8.22
N LYS A 483 26.52 9.07 -8.19
CA LYS A 483 27.65 9.79 -8.79
C LYS A 483 28.96 9.38 -8.14
N ARG A 484 29.02 9.33 -6.81
CA ARG A 484 30.24 8.90 -6.09
C ARG A 484 30.60 7.47 -6.41
N LEU A 485 29.64 6.55 -6.47
CA LEU A 485 29.91 5.14 -6.67
C LEU A 485 30.30 4.80 -8.12
N LEU A 486 29.66 5.43 -9.11
CA LEU A 486 29.84 5.08 -10.52
C LEU A 486 30.84 5.97 -11.28
N LEU A 487 30.90 7.28 -10.96
CA LEU A 487 31.80 8.21 -11.68
C LEU A 487 33.19 8.30 -11.05
N SER A 488 33.35 7.97 -9.77
CA SER A 488 34.68 7.96 -9.15
C SER A 488 35.55 6.79 -9.62
N GLU A 489 34.95 5.72 -10.14
CA GLU A 489 35.67 4.61 -10.78
C GLU A 489 36.18 4.95 -12.20
N THR A 490 35.75 6.08 -12.77
CA THR A 490 36.13 6.50 -14.13
C THR A 490 37.36 7.43 -14.18
N LYS A 491 38.01 7.67 -13.03
CA LYS A 491 39.29 8.39 -12.91
C LYS A 491 40.33 7.47 -12.29
#